data_AF-A0A7V2VI25-F1
#
_entry.id   AF-A0A7V2VI25-F1
#
_cell.length_a   1.000
_cell.length_b   1.000
_cell.length_c   1.000
_cell.angle_alpha   90.00
_cell.angle_beta   90.00
_cell.angle_gamma   90.00
#
_symmetry.space_group_name_H-M   'P 1'
#
loop_
_entity.id
_entity.type
_entity.pdbx_description
1 polymer ?
#
loop_
_entity_poly.entity_id
_entity_poly.type
_entity_poly.pdbx_seq_one_letter_code
_entity_poly.pdbx_strand_id
1 'polypeptide(L)' 'MPTRKIDKLVWIALTDPDFSARLLNGQRREMLAAVNLTEAEQKAVMAVQADSLEAFAGALCQPAFCVA' A
#
# COMPACT_ATOMS: atom_id res chain seq x y z
N MET A 1 9.92 -3.59 8.79
CA MET A 1 8.65 -4.13 9.34
C MET A 1 7.49 -3.43 8.63
N PRO A 2 6.74 -4.10 7.75
CA PRO A 2 5.42 -3.61 7.38
C PRO A 2 4.61 -3.53 8.67
N THR A 3 4.13 -2.34 8.97
CA THR A 3 3.27 -2.09 10.11
C THR A 3 1.94 -2.81 9.89
N ARG A 4 1.29 -3.27 10.97
CA ARG A 4 -0.02 -3.94 10.93
C ARG A 4 -1.09 -3.21 10.09
N LYS A 5 -0.91 -1.91 9.86
CA LYS A 5 -1.79 -1.07 9.04
C LYS A 5 -1.56 -1.25 7.54
N ILE A 6 -0.30 -1.42 7.09
CA ILE A 6 0.02 -1.69 5.68
C ILE A 6 -0.49 -3.07 5.28
N ASP A 7 -0.28 -4.10 6.13
CA ASP A 7 -0.87 -5.43 5.90
C ASP A 7 -2.38 -5.38 5.73
N LYS A 8 -3.07 -4.62 6.59
CA LYS A 8 -4.51 -4.43 6.49
C LYS A 8 -4.91 -3.72 5.19
N LEU A 9 -4.12 -2.75 4.73
CA LEU A 9 -4.37 -2.02 3.49
C LEU A 9 -4.20 -2.95 2.27
N VAL A 10 -3.14 -3.77 2.26
CA VAL A 10 -2.91 -4.78 1.22
C VAL A 10 -4.03 -5.82 1.23
N TRP A 11 -4.47 -6.28 2.41
CA TRP A 11 -5.59 -7.20 2.53
C TRP A 11 -6.89 -6.62 1.97
N ILE A 12 -7.23 -5.37 2.30
CA ILE A 12 -8.42 -4.70 1.76
C ILE A 12 -8.30 -4.60 0.24
N ALA A 13 -7.14 -4.19 -0.29
CA ALA A 13 -6.94 -4.10 -1.72
C ALA A 13 -7.01 -5.47 -2.43
N LEU A 14 -6.64 -6.57 -1.76
CA LEU A 14 -6.80 -7.96 -2.26
C LEU A 14 -8.24 -8.45 -2.26
N THR A 15 -9.04 -8.00 -1.29
CA THR A 15 -10.43 -8.48 -1.13
C THR A 15 -11.45 -7.55 -1.80
N ASP A 16 -11.08 -6.30 -2.07
CA ASP A 16 -11.93 -5.26 -2.66
C ASP A 16 -11.29 -4.73 -3.96
N PRO A 17 -11.77 -5.20 -5.13
CA PRO A 17 -11.24 -4.79 -6.42
C PRO A 17 -11.51 -3.30 -6.72
N ASP A 18 -12.60 -2.72 -6.22
CA ASP A 18 -12.87 -1.28 -6.32
C ASP A 18 -11.85 -0.47 -5.52
N PHE A 19 -11.51 -0.94 -4.31
CA PHE A 19 -10.43 -0.34 -3.52
C PHE A 19 -9.09 -0.41 -4.26
N SER A 20 -8.77 -1.57 -4.86
CA SER A 20 -7.54 -1.72 -5.64
C SER A 20 -7.48 -0.76 -6.84
N ALA A 21 -8.61 -0.59 -7.55
CA ALA A 21 -8.70 0.32 -8.68
C ALA A 21 -8.50 1.78 -8.21
N ARG A 22 -9.12 2.20 -7.11
CA ARG A 22 -8.95 3.55 -6.55
C ARG A 22 -7.52 3.79 -6.06
N LEU A 23 -6.91 2.78 -5.46
CA LEU A 23 -5.51 2.79 -5.05
C LEU A 23 -4.59 2.94 -6.28
N LEU A 24 -4.86 2.28 -7.40
CA LEU A 24 -3.99 2.37 -8.58
C LEU A 24 -4.25 3.65 -9.40
N ASN A 25 -5.50 4.12 -9.49
CA ASN A 25 -5.96 5.26 -10.31
C ASN A 25 -5.74 6.67 -9.70
N GLY A 26 -4.81 6.81 -8.75
CA GLY A 26 -4.41 8.13 -8.24
C GLY A 26 -5.21 8.67 -7.06
N GLN A 27 -6.24 7.96 -6.56
CA GLN A 27 -6.94 8.31 -5.32
C GLN A 27 -6.21 7.84 -4.04
N ARG A 28 -4.94 7.43 -4.17
CA ARG A 28 -4.11 6.94 -3.05
C ARG A 28 -4.11 7.89 -1.87
N ARG A 29 -3.94 9.20 -2.09
CA ARG A 29 -3.85 10.17 -0.98
C ARG A 29 -5.10 10.17 -0.11
N GLU A 30 -6.28 10.15 -0.71
CA GLU A 30 -7.55 10.14 0.01
C GLU A 30 -7.76 8.80 0.74
N MET A 31 -7.40 7.69 0.09
CA MET A 31 -7.45 6.36 0.71
C MET A 31 -6.47 6.24 1.89
N LEU A 32 -5.24 6.73 1.74
CA LEU A 32 -4.20 6.68 2.78
C LEU A 32 -4.54 7.58 3.97
N ALA A 33 -5.20 8.73 3.73
CA ALA A 33 -5.70 9.59 4.78
C ALA A 33 -6.76 8.87 5.65
N ALA A 34 -7.61 8.05 5.05
CA ALA A 34 -8.60 7.25 5.78
C ALA A 34 -7.99 6.13 6.64
N VAL A 35 -6.79 5.64 6.28
CA VAL A 35 -6.12 4.52 6.98
C VAL A 35 -5.23 4.99 8.15
N ASN A 36 -5.14 6.31 8.38
CA ASN A 36 -4.41 6.91 9.51
C ASN A 36 -2.97 6.37 9.64
N LEU A 37 -2.29 6.30 8.49
CA LEU A 37 -0.91 5.86 8.35
C LEU A 37 0.04 6.98 8.79
N THR A 38 1.17 6.60 9.40
CA THR A 38 2.27 7.52 9.69
C THR A 38 2.88 8.07 8.39
N GLU A 39 3.55 9.22 8.46
CA GLU A 39 4.18 9.83 7.28
C GLU A 39 5.18 8.90 6.57
N ALA A 40 5.88 8.05 7.32
CA ALA A 40 6.80 7.06 6.77
C ALA A 40 6.06 5.98 5.96
N GLU A 41 4.93 5.47 6.49
CA GLU A 41 4.09 4.49 5.80
C GLU A 41 3.42 5.11 4.56
N GLN A 42 2.94 6.35 4.65
CA GLN A 42 2.37 7.06 3.51
C GLN A 42 3.41 7.27 2.40
N LYS A 43 4.64 7.67 2.74
CA LYS A 43 5.73 7.78 1.77
C LYS A 43 6.07 6.44 1.14
N ALA A 44 6.12 5.35 1.92
CA ALA A 44 6.36 4.01 1.39
C ALA A 44 5.28 3.62 0.38
N VAL A 45 3.99 3.81 0.71
CA VAL A 45 2.89 3.49 -0.21
C VAL A 45 2.83 4.42 -1.43
N MET A 46 3.13 5.70 -1.26
CA MET A 46 3.17 6.66 -2.37
C MET A 46 4.35 6.43 -3.31
N ALA A 47 5.47 5.88 -2.82
CA ALA A 47 6.64 5.55 -3.62
C ALA A 47 6.44 4.31 -4.51
N VAL A 48 5.43 3.47 -4.20
CA VAL A 48 5.11 2.30 -5.01
C VAL A 48 4.45 2.75 -6.32
N GLN A 49 5.20 2.64 -7.42
CA GLN A 49 4.61 2.61 -8.75
C GLN A 49 4.32 1.17 -9.12
N ALA A 50 3.03 0.85 -9.20
CA ALA A 50 2.54 -0.45 -9.60
C ALA A 50 1.32 -0.23 -10.48
N ASP A 51 1.24 -0.98 -11.57
CA ASP A 51 0.10 -1.01 -12.49
C ASP A 51 -0.87 -2.15 -12.17
N SER A 52 -0.56 -2.93 -11.13
CA SER A 52 -1.33 -4.09 -10.69
C SER A 52 -1.13 -4.35 -9.21
N LEU A 53 -2.13 -4.97 -8.59
CA LEU A 53 -2.12 -5.23 -7.16
C LEU A 53 -0.98 -6.17 -6.73
N GLU A 54 -0.64 -7.17 -7.54
CA GLU A 54 0.53 -8.04 -7.28
C GLU A 54 1.85 -7.26 -7.28
N ALA A 55 2.04 -6.34 -8.23
CA ALA A 55 3.23 -5.48 -8.24
C ALA A 55 3.25 -4.53 -7.04
N PHE A 56 2.07 -4.08 -6.59
CA PHE A 56 1.92 -3.23 -5.42
C PHE A 56 2.25 -3.98 -4.12
N ALA A 57 1.65 -5.16 -3.93
CA ALA A 57 1.94 -6.05 -2.81
C ALA A 57 3.40 -6.51 -2.84
N GLY A 58 3.93 -6.83 -4.01
CA GLY A 58 5.33 -7.18 -4.22
C GLY A 58 6.26 -6.07 -3.77
N ALA A 59 6.04 -4.82 -4.21
CA ALA A 59 6.84 -3.66 -3.82
C ALA A 59 6.81 -3.36 -2.32
N LEU A 60 5.64 -3.56 -1.67
CA LEU A 60 5.50 -3.40 -0.22
C LEU A 60 6.09 -4.58 0.58
N CYS A 61 6.09 -5.77 0.00
CA CYS A 61 6.61 -7.00 0.60
C CYS A 61 8.09 -7.24 0.26
N GLN A 62 8.71 -6.39 -0.58
CA GLN A 62 10.13 -6.53 -0.92
C GLN A 62 11.00 -6.31 0.33
N PRO A 63 12.05 -7.15 0.51
CA PRO A 63 12.93 -7.11 1.68
C PRO A 63 13.85 -5.88 1.74
N ALA A 64 13.65 -4.83 0.93
CA ALA A 64 14.29 -3.53 1.17
C ALA A 64 13.90 -2.92 2.54
N PHE A 65 12.84 -3.43 3.18
CA PHE A 65 12.46 -3.17 4.58
C PHE A 65 12.91 -4.27 5.58
N CYS A 66 13.76 -5.20 5.12
CA CYS A 66 14.33 -6.32 5.85
C CYS A 66 15.86 -6.16 5.87
N VAL A 67 16.35 -5.25 6.72
CA VAL A 67 17.75 -5.28 7.15
C VAL A 67 17.82 -6.10 8.43
N ALA A 68 18.48 -7.25 8.34
CA ALA A 68 19.48 -7.73 9.28
C ALA A 68 20.56 -8.46 8.48
#